data_AF-A0A3D2NM84-F1
#
_entry.id   AF-A0A3D2NM84-F1
#
_cell.length_a   1.000
_cell.length_b   1.000
_cell.length_c   1.000
_cell.angle_alpha   90.00
_cell.angle_beta   90.00
_cell.angle_gamma   90.00
#
_symmetry.space_group_name_H-M   'P 1'
#
loop_
_entity.id
_entity.type
_entity.pdbx_description
1 polymer ?
#
loop_
_entity_poly.entity_id
_entity_poly.type
_entity_poly.pdbx_seq_one_letter_code
_entity_poly.pdbx_strand_id
1 'polypeptide(L)'
;MLNLDRFIIEFDKGLRTLFAKAPTARPYPDAEVPDAEMNAAEKKHAAALMRINHTGEICAQALYQGQALTARDPAVQEKLNKAAWEETEHLAWTSHRVYELGGRLSLLNPLWYTGSLAIGAVAGALGGKWNLGFLAETERQVGAHLQHHLDTLPPQDAK
;
A
#
# COMPACT_ATOMS: atom_id res chain seq x y z
N MET A 1 8.09 12.84 22.76
CA MET A 1 7.57 14.17 22.39
C MET A 1 7.85 14.38 20.92
N LEU A 2 6.88 14.85 20.11
CA LEU A 2 7.16 15.27 18.73
C LEU A 2 8.13 16.46 18.79
N ASN A 3 9.37 16.27 18.34
CA ASN A 3 10.25 17.38 18.00
C ASN A 3 10.09 17.70 16.50
N LEU A 4 10.54 18.89 16.11
CA LEU A 4 10.42 19.36 14.72
C LEU A 4 11.05 18.37 13.72
N ASP A 5 12.18 17.78 14.08
CA ASP A 5 12.87 16.79 13.25
C ASP A 5 11.99 15.59 12.92
N ARG A 6 11.32 15.02 13.93
CA ARG A 6 10.40 13.89 13.71
C ARG A 6 9.23 14.31 12.83
N PHE A 7 8.69 15.52 13.00
CA PHE A 7 7.62 16.00 12.11
C PHE A 7 8.09 16.10 10.65
N ILE A 8 9.29 16.65 10.41
CA ILE A 8 9.87 16.75 9.06
C ILE A 8 10.04 15.37 8.42
N ILE A 9 10.54 14.39 9.18
CA ILE A 9 10.73 13.01 8.69
C ILE A 9 9.40 12.36 8.30
N GLU A 10 8.37 12.49 9.13
CA GLU A 10 7.07 11.86 8.87
C GLU A 10 6.31 12.57 7.72
N PHE A 11 6.51 13.87 7.58
CA PHE A 11 6.01 14.62 6.42
C PHE A 11 6.71 14.20 5.12
N ASP A 12 8.04 14.05 5.14
CA ASP A 12 8.83 13.56 4.00
C ASP A 12 8.40 12.14 3.57
N LYS A 13 8.15 11.23 4.52
CA LYS A 13 7.59 9.90 4.22
C LYS A 13 6.27 9.99 3.45
N GLY A 14 5.37 10.89 3.86
CA GLY A 14 4.10 11.09 3.16
C GLY A 14 4.30 11.62 1.73
N LEU A 15 5.19 12.60 1.55
CA LEU A 15 5.52 13.11 0.21
C LEU A 15 6.10 12.03 -0.68
N ARG A 16 7.03 11.21 -0.16
CA ARG A 16 7.63 10.10 -0.91
C ARG A 16 6.60 9.04 -1.29
N THR A 17 5.73 8.66 -0.36
CA THR A 17 4.65 7.70 -0.60
C THR A 17 3.72 8.16 -1.72
N LEU A 18 3.39 9.46 -1.74
CA LEU A 18 2.38 10.00 -2.65
C LEU A 18 2.93 10.40 -4.02
N PHE A 19 4.18 10.88 -4.08
CA PHE A 19 4.67 11.62 -5.24
C PHE A 19 6.03 11.13 -5.76
N ALA A 20 6.77 10.33 -4.99
CA ALA A 20 8.03 9.77 -5.47
C ALA A 20 7.80 8.40 -6.13
N LYS A 21 8.72 8.01 -7.01
CA LYS A 21 8.79 6.63 -7.47
C LYS A 21 9.20 5.74 -6.29
N ALA A 22 8.33 4.79 -5.94
CA ALA A 22 8.60 3.87 -4.85
C ALA A 22 9.84 3.00 -5.17
N PRO A 23 10.83 2.92 -4.26
CA PRO A 23 11.96 2.03 -4.42
C PRO A 23 11.56 0.57 -4.16
N THR A 24 12.27 -0.35 -4.78
CA THR A 24 12.21 -1.78 -4.44
C THR A 24 13.64 -2.33 -4.36
N ALA A 25 13.92 -3.15 -3.36
CA ALA A 25 15.21 -3.82 -3.21
C ALA A 25 15.15 -5.26 -3.75
N ARG A 26 13.96 -5.87 -3.69
CA ARG A 26 13.67 -7.18 -4.26
C ARG A 26 13.43 -7.09 -5.78
N PRO A 27 13.70 -8.17 -6.54
CA PRO A 27 13.27 -8.23 -7.92
C PRO A 27 11.74 -8.18 -8.01
N TYR A 28 11.25 -7.72 -9.16
CA TYR A 28 9.82 -7.76 -9.46
C TYR A 28 9.34 -9.23 -9.50
N PRO A 29 8.21 -9.57 -8.84
CA PRO A 29 7.71 -10.95 -8.78
C PRO A 29 7.40 -11.57 -10.16
N ASP A 30 7.09 -10.72 -11.14
CA ASP A 30 6.69 -11.08 -12.50
C ASP A 30 7.85 -11.03 -13.51
N ALA A 31 9.10 -10.87 -13.04
CA ALA A 31 10.27 -10.65 -13.92
C ALA A 31 10.49 -11.77 -14.96
N GLU A 32 10.08 -13.00 -14.67
CA GLU A 32 10.21 -14.17 -15.57
C GLU A 32 8.90 -14.52 -16.28
N VAL A 33 7.84 -13.76 -16.06
CA VAL A 33 6.52 -14.00 -16.65
C VAL A 33 6.39 -13.20 -17.95
N PRO A 34 6.17 -13.85 -19.12
CA PRO A 34 6.00 -13.13 -20.37
C PRO A 34 4.68 -12.35 -20.40
N ASP A 35 4.65 -11.24 -21.14
CA ASP A 35 3.39 -10.54 -21.40
C ASP A 35 2.45 -11.40 -22.24
N ALA A 36 1.18 -11.47 -21.83
CA ALA A 36 0.12 -12.10 -22.59
C ALA A 36 -0.56 -11.11 -23.55
N GLU A 37 -1.03 -11.61 -24.68
CA GLU A 37 -1.89 -10.81 -25.55
C GLU A 37 -3.24 -10.59 -24.87
N MET A 38 -3.59 -9.31 -24.70
CA MET A 38 -4.85 -8.86 -24.12
C MET A 38 -5.47 -7.80 -25.01
N ASN A 39 -6.78 -7.90 -25.21
CA ASN A 39 -7.54 -6.88 -25.90
C ASN A 39 -7.66 -5.60 -25.05
N ALA A 40 -8.15 -4.52 -25.66
CA ALA A 40 -8.22 -3.21 -24.99
C ALA A 40 -9.14 -3.21 -23.74
N ALA A 41 -10.21 -4.01 -23.73
CA ALA A 41 -11.11 -4.10 -22.59
C ALA A 41 -10.46 -4.86 -21.42
N GLU A 42 -9.76 -5.96 -21.71
CA GLU A 42 -8.99 -6.73 -20.73
C GLU A 42 -7.88 -5.89 -20.10
N LYS A 43 -7.08 -5.18 -20.90
CA LYS A 43 -6.04 -4.26 -20.41
C LYS A 43 -6.61 -3.19 -19.50
N LYS A 44 -7.74 -2.59 -19.90
CA LYS A 44 -8.42 -1.56 -19.11
C LYS A 44 -8.92 -2.11 -17.77
N HIS A 45 -9.45 -3.34 -17.77
CA HIS A 45 -9.93 -4.02 -16.56
C HIS A 45 -8.78 -4.34 -15.61
N ALA A 46 -7.73 -5.02 -16.08
CA ALA A 46 -6.54 -5.33 -15.30
C ALA A 46 -5.90 -4.05 -14.71
N ALA A 47 -5.77 -2.98 -15.52
CA ALA A 47 -5.23 -1.70 -15.05
C ALA A 47 -6.12 -1.05 -13.98
N ALA A 48 -7.44 -1.29 -14.01
CA ALA A 48 -8.35 -0.79 -12.99
C ALA A 48 -8.20 -1.53 -11.67
N LEU A 49 -8.13 -2.86 -11.70
CA LEU A 49 -7.87 -3.68 -10.52
C LEU A 49 -6.52 -3.34 -9.91
N MET A 50 -5.46 -3.23 -10.72
CA MET A 50 -4.12 -2.92 -10.22
C MET A 50 -4.01 -1.50 -9.65
N ARG A 51 -4.77 -0.53 -10.19
CA ARG A 51 -4.86 0.82 -9.59
C ARG A 51 -5.55 0.78 -8.22
N ILE A 52 -6.53 -0.10 -8.03
CA ILE A 52 -7.17 -0.30 -6.72
C ILE A 52 -6.14 -0.93 -5.77
N ASN A 53 -5.43 -1.98 -6.17
CA ASN A 53 -4.36 -2.60 -5.37
C ASN A 53 -3.31 -1.55 -4.94
N HIS A 54 -2.78 -0.79 -5.88
CA HIS A 54 -1.85 0.31 -5.60
C HIS A 54 -2.40 1.33 -4.59
N THR A 55 -3.68 1.68 -4.68
CA THR A 55 -4.32 2.59 -3.71
C THR A 55 -4.43 1.91 -2.34
N GLY A 56 -4.67 0.60 -2.31
CA GLY A 56 -4.62 -0.24 -1.11
C GLY A 56 -3.25 -0.18 -0.43
N GLU A 57 -2.16 -0.32 -1.18
CA GLU A 57 -0.78 -0.23 -0.64
C GLU A 57 -0.52 1.13 0.01
N ILE A 58 -1.00 2.23 -0.61
CA ILE A 58 -0.92 3.58 -0.02
C ILE A 58 -1.68 3.66 1.30
N CYS A 59 -2.89 3.10 1.34
CA CYS A 59 -3.71 3.07 2.56
C CYS A 59 -3.04 2.24 3.67
N ALA A 60 -2.54 1.05 3.36
CA ALA A 60 -1.86 0.17 4.31
C ALA A 60 -0.60 0.85 4.88
N GLN A 61 0.24 1.39 4.00
CA GLN A 61 1.44 2.13 4.40
C GLN A 61 1.09 3.32 5.32
N ALA A 62 0.11 4.14 4.94
CA ALA A 62 -0.32 5.28 5.74
C ALA A 62 -0.89 4.85 7.10
N LEU A 63 -1.70 3.78 7.12
CA LEU A 63 -2.27 3.23 8.33
C LEU A 63 -1.17 2.79 9.29
N TYR A 64 -0.18 2.03 8.82
CA TYR A 64 0.92 1.53 9.65
C TYR A 64 1.81 2.65 10.18
N GLN A 65 2.10 3.66 9.35
CA GLN A 65 2.77 4.87 9.79
C GLN A 65 1.97 5.59 10.89
N GLY A 66 0.65 5.76 10.69
CA GLY A 66 -0.24 6.37 11.67
C GLY A 66 -0.21 5.65 13.01
N GLN A 67 -0.35 4.32 12.99
CA GLN A 67 -0.28 3.48 14.18
C GLN A 67 1.08 3.60 14.88
N ALA A 68 2.18 3.64 14.12
CA ALA A 68 3.54 3.78 14.67
C ALA A 68 3.78 5.14 15.33
N LEU A 69 3.12 6.21 14.86
CA LEU A 69 3.25 7.54 15.45
C LEU A 69 2.72 7.62 16.88
N THR A 70 1.67 6.88 17.20
CA THR A 70 0.93 6.98 18.47
C THR A 70 1.03 5.74 19.36
N ALA A 71 1.54 4.61 18.83
CA ALA A 71 1.81 3.41 19.61
C ALA A 71 2.76 3.71 20.78
N ARG A 72 2.51 3.14 21.96
CA ARG A 72 3.32 3.35 23.17
C ARG A 72 4.45 2.34 23.34
N ASP A 73 4.29 1.15 22.75
CA ASP A 73 5.25 0.05 22.85
C ASP A 73 6.28 0.17 21.72
N PRO A 74 7.59 0.34 22.03
CA PRO A 74 8.64 0.41 21.02
C PRO A 74 8.72 -0.80 20.09
N ALA A 75 8.44 -2.01 20.59
CA ALA A 75 8.46 -3.22 19.76
C ALA A 75 7.32 -3.23 18.73
N VAL A 76 6.17 -2.66 19.09
CA VAL A 76 5.04 -2.48 18.16
C VAL A 76 5.37 -1.39 17.13
N GLN A 77 5.97 -0.28 17.56
CA GLN A 77 6.41 0.77 16.62
C GLN A 77 7.40 0.24 15.58
N GLU A 78 8.39 -0.56 15.99
CA GLU A 78 9.38 -1.14 15.07
C GLU A 78 8.73 -2.05 14.04
N LYS A 79 7.81 -2.94 14.47
CA LYS A 79 7.07 -3.83 13.57
C LYS A 79 6.23 -3.06 12.55
N LEU A 80 5.55 -2.00 12.98
CA LEU A 80 4.71 -1.19 12.10
C LEU A 80 5.56 -0.39 11.10
N ASN A 81 6.70 0.16 11.53
CA ASN A 81 7.62 0.83 10.61
C ASN A 81 8.19 -0.14 9.57
N LYS A 82 8.48 -1.38 9.98
CA LYS A 82 8.91 -2.43 9.05
C LYS A 82 7.80 -2.79 8.06
N ALA A 83 6.58 -3.02 8.53
CA ALA A 83 5.43 -3.31 7.65
C ALA A 83 5.20 -2.17 6.65
N ALA A 84 5.22 -0.91 7.12
CA ALA A 84 5.09 0.26 6.25
C ALA A 84 6.20 0.36 5.18
N TRP A 85 7.40 -0.17 5.46
CA TRP A 85 8.47 -0.26 4.48
C TRP A 85 8.23 -1.39 3.46
N GLU A 86 7.77 -2.56 3.91
CA GLU A 86 7.42 -3.67 3.03
C GLU A 86 6.35 -3.25 2.00
N GLU A 87 5.35 -2.47 2.40
CA GLU A 87 4.35 -1.91 1.47
C GLU A 87 4.93 -0.95 0.42
N THR A 88 6.10 -0.37 0.67
CA THR A 88 6.77 0.48 -0.34
C THR A 88 7.18 -0.33 -1.56
N GLU A 89 7.59 -1.59 -1.36
CA GLU A 89 7.96 -2.46 -2.47
C GLU A 89 6.72 -2.89 -3.25
N HIS A 90 5.63 -3.22 -2.56
CA HIS A 90 4.35 -3.53 -3.20
C HIS A 90 3.83 -2.33 -4.01
N LEU A 91 3.99 -1.11 -3.49
CA LEU A 91 3.68 0.12 -4.20
C LEU A 91 4.50 0.27 -5.49
N ALA A 92 5.78 -0.10 -5.46
CA ALA A 92 6.64 -0.10 -6.65
C ALA A 92 6.19 -1.12 -7.70
N TRP A 93 5.78 -2.31 -7.28
CA TRP A 93 5.32 -3.37 -8.18
C TRP A 93 3.95 -3.06 -8.79
N THR A 94 2.99 -2.65 -7.97
CA THR A 94 1.65 -2.31 -8.43
C THR A 94 1.67 -1.09 -9.36
N SER A 95 2.48 -0.06 -9.06
CA SER A 95 2.61 1.10 -9.95
C SER A 95 3.23 0.73 -11.29
N HIS A 96 4.28 -0.10 -11.29
CA HIS A 96 4.90 -0.62 -12.51
C HIS A 96 3.87 -1.31 -13.40
N ARG A 97 3.10 -2.25 -12.84
CA ARG A 97 2.10 -3.00 -13.60
C ARG A 97 0.97 -2.12 -14.12
N VAL A 98 0.52 -1.12 -13.37
CA VAL A 98 -0.45 -0.13 -13.88
C VAL A 98 0.07 0.57 -15.13
N TYR A 99 1.35 0.96 -15.17
CA TYR A 99 1.93 1.64 -16.32
C TYR A 99 2.14 0.70 -17.52
N GLU A 100 2.57 -0.53 -17.30
CA GLU A 100 2.69 -1.55 -18.36
C GLU A 100 1.36 -1.78 -19.09
N LEU A 101 0.26 -1.79 -18.32
CA LEU A 101 -1.10 -1.93 -18.85
C LEU A 101 -1.63 -0.66 -19.53
N GLY A 102 -0.83 0.41 -19.61
CA GLY A 102 -1.22 1.71 -20.18
C GLY A 102 -2.17 2.52 -19.28
N GLY A 103 -2.23 2.19 -18.00
CA GLY A 103 -3.06 2.84 -17.00
C GLY A 103 -2.40 4.05 -16.34
N ARG A 104 -3.10 4.59 -15.34
CA ARG A 104 -2.59 5.63 -14.45
C ARG A 104 -2.96 5.32 -13.01
N LEU A 105 -2.20 5.90 -12.08
CA LEU A 105 -2.48 5.86 -10.65
C LEU A 105 -3.69 6.74 -10.29
N SER A 106 -4.23 6.54 -9.09
CA SER A 106 -5.36 7.30 -8.57
C SER A 106 -4.95 8.73 -8.20
N LEU A 107 -5.76 9.71 -8.61
CA LEU A 107 -5.56 11.12 -8.24
C LEU A 107 -6.04 11.41 -6.80
N LEU A 108 -6.80 10.48 -6.22
CA LEU A 108 -7.34 10.59 -4.87
C LEU A 108 -6.38 10.01 -3.82
N ASN A 109 -5.20 9.54 -4.21
CA ASN A 109 -4.19 9.00 -3.30
C ASN A 109 -3.90 9.92 -2.11
N PRO A 110 -3.75 11.26 -2.26
CA PRO A 110 -3.55 12.14 -1.11
C PRO A 110 -4.69 12.11 -0.10
N LEU A 111 -5.94 11.99 -0.55
CA LEU A 111 -7.11 11.89 0.31
C LEU A 111 -7.09 10.55 1.07
N TRP A 112 -6.85 9.45 0.36
CA TRP A 112 -6.83 8.11 0.92
C TRP A 112 -5.69 7.90 1.92
N TYR A 113 -4.50 8.40 1.58
CA TYR A 113 -3.34 8.41 2.48
C TYR A 113 -3.66 9.16 3.77
N THR A 114 -4.16 10.39 3.66
CA THR A 114 -4.43 11.24 4.83
C THR A 114 -5.48 10.63 5.74
N GLY A 115 -6.56 10.08 5.15
CA GLY A 115 -7.61 9.39 5.91
C GLY A 115 -7.08 8.14 6.63
N SER A 116 -6.29 7.32 5.95
CA SER A 116 -5.72 6.09 6.51
C SER A 116 -4.70 6.38 7.61
N LEU A 117 -3.86 7.40 7.43
CA LEU A 117 -2.92 7.89 8.44
C LEU A 117 -3.66 8.33 9.71
N ALA A 118 -4.75 9.09 9.57
CA ALA A 118 -5.55 9.55 10.70
C ALA A 118 -6.20 8.37 11.46
N ILE A 119 -6.80 7.41 10.73
CA ILE A 119 -7.37 6.20 11.32
C ILE A 119 -6.28 5.41 12.06
N GLY A 120 -5.12 5.24 11.47
CA GLY A 120 -3.98 4.55 12.08
C GLY A 120 -3.53 5.22 13.36
N ALA A 121 -3.38 6.54 13.35
CA ALA A 121 -3.00 7.32 14.53
C ALA A 121 -4.02 7.16 15.68
N VAL A 122 -5.31 7.13 15.37
CA VAL A 122 -6.35 6.85 16.36
C VAL A 122 -6.22 5.42 16.90
N ALA A 123 -6.09 4.41 16.03
CA ALA A 123 -5.96 3.01 16.43
C ALA A 123 -4.72 2.77 17.33
N GLY A 124 -3.58 3.36 16.99
CA GLY A 124 -2.35 3.29 17.79
C GLY A 124 -2.50 3.95 19.16
N ALA A 125 -3.24 5.08 19.24
CA ALA A 125 -3.47 5.81 20.48
C ALA A 125 -4.39 5.05 21.46
N LEU A 126 -5.31 4.23 20.95
CA LEU A 126 -6.21 3.38 21.74
C LEU A 126 -5.50 2.16 22.38
N GLY A 127 -4.25 1.89 22.00
CA GLY A 127 -3.37 0.92 22.67
C GLY A 127 -3.16 -0.40 21.92
N GLY A 128 -2.19 -1.20 22.37
CA GLY A 128 -1.63 -2.33 21.61
C GLY A 128 -2.64 -3.41 21.17
N LYS A 129 -3.62 -3.77 22.00
CA LYS A 129 -4.62 -4.80 21.64
C LYS A 129 -5.54 -4.35 20.51
N TRP A 130 -6.05 -3.11 20.58
CA TRP A 130 -6.87 -2.52 19.53
C TRP A 130 -6.07 -2.34 18.25
N ASN A 131 -4.83 -1.89 18.39
CA ASN A 131 -3.93 -1.70 17.27
C ASN A 131 -3.66 -3.00 16.49
N LEU A 132 -3.30 -4.07 17.20
CA LEU A 132 -3.02 -5.38 16.60
C LEU A 132 -4.29 -6.08 16.08
N GLY A 133 -5.41 -5.93 16.77
CA GLY A 133 -6.69 -6.46 16.30
C GLY A 133 -7.18 -5.77 15.02
N PHE A 134 -7.02 -4.44 14.94
CA PHE A 134 -7.33 -3.68 13.73
C PHE A 134 -6.44 -4.11 12.56
N LEU A 135 -5.12 -4.21 12.80
CA LEU A 135 -4.16 -4.71 11.82
C LEU A 135 -4.57 -6.09 11.27
N ALA A 136 -4.87 -7.05 12.16
CA ALA A 136 -5.24 -8.40 11.76
C ALA A 136 -6.52 -8.43 10.90
N GLU A 137 -7.51 -7.59 11.21
CA GLU A 137 -8.74 -7.50 10.42
C GLU A 137 -8.50 -6.80 9.07
N THR A 138 -7.65 -5.77 9.02
CA THR A 138 -7.23 -5.13 7.77
C THR A 138 -6.57 -6.14 6.85
N GLU A 139 -5.59 -6.91 7.33
CA GLU A 139 -4.91 -7.96 6.57
C GLU A 139 -5.89 -9.02 6.04
N ARG A 140 -6.85 -9.44 6.87
CA ARG A 140 -7.89 -10.39 6.45
C ARG A 140 -8.74 -9.84 5.30
N GLN A 141 -9.12 -8.56 5.36
CA GLN A 141 -9.91 -7.92 4.29
C GLN A 141 -9.10 -7.68 3.03
N VAL A 142 -7.82 -7.29 3.16
CA VAL A 142 -6.90 -7.15 2.02
C VAL A 142 -6.73 -8.50 1.30
N GLY A 143 -6.49 -9.59 2.03
CA GLY A 143 -6.38 -10.92 1.43
C GLY A 143 -7.64 -11.34 0.67
N ALA A 144 -8.83 -11.10 1.23
CA ALA A 144 -10.09 -11.39 0.55
C ALA A 144 -10.30 -10.51 -0.70
N HIS A 145 -9.91 -9.23 -0.64
CA HIS A 145 -9.98 -8.30 -1.76
C HIS A 145 -9.05 -8.70 -2.91
N LEU A 146 -7.80 -9.08 -2.59
CA LEU A 146 -6.82 -9.55 -3.57
C LEU A 146 -7.27 -10.86 -4.23
N GLN A 147 -7.83 -11.80 -3.46
CA GLN A 147 -8.39 -13.03 -4.03
C GLN A 147 -9.49 -12.72 -5.04
N HIS A 148 -10.40 -11.80 -4.73
CA HIS A 148 -11.45 -11.38 -5.66
C HIS A 148 -10.88 -10.76 -6.95
N HIS A 149 -9.80 -9.98 -6.85
CA HIS A 149 -9.12 -9.45 -8.03
C HIS A 149 -8.51 -10.57 -8.87
N LEU A 150 -7.82 -11.54 -8.25
CA LEU A 150 -7.27 -12.71 -8.94
C LEU A 150 -8.36 -13.49 -9.69
N ASP A 151 -9.52 -13.70 -9.08
CA ASP A 151 -10.64 -14.42 -9.68
C ASP A 151 -11.27 -13.69 -10.89
N THR A 152 -11.00 -12.39 -11.04
CA THR A 152 -11.62 -11.54 -12.08
C THR A 152 -10.62 -10.99 -13.09
N LEU A 153 -9.32 -11.28 -12.96
CA LEU A 153 -8.32 -10.96 -13.96
C LEU A 153 -8.55 -11.74 -15.25
N PRO A 154 -8.12 -11.22 -16.42
CA PRO A 154 -8.07 -12.01 -17.64
C PRO A 154 -7.26 -13.29 -17.40
N PRO A 155 -7.77 -14.50 -17.72
CA PRO A 155 -7.12 -15.76 -17.37
C PRO A 155 -5.69 -15.93 -17.92
N GLN A 156 -5.39 -15.26 -19.03
CA GLN A 156 -4.06 -15.22 -19.63
C GLN A 156 -3.09 -14.23 -18.96
N ASP A 157 -3.59 -13.32 -18.13
CA ASP A 157 -2.78 -12.33 -17.40
C ASP A 157 -2.10 -12.98 -16.18
N ALA A 158 -1.01 -13.70 -16.44
CA ALA A 158 -0.26 -14.40 -15.40
C ALA A 158 0.78 -13.52 -14.68
N LYS A 159 0.96 -12.26 -15.12
CA LYS A 159 1.90 -11.29 -14.55
C LYS A 159 1.36 -10.63 -13.29
#